data_AF-A0A953W6X0-F1
#
_entry.id   AF-A0A953W6X0-F1
#
_cell.length_a   1.000
_cell.length_b   1.000
_cell.length_c   1.000
_cell.angle_alpha   90.00
_cell.angle_beta   90.00
_cell.angle_gamma   90.00
#
_symmetry.space_group_name_H-M   'P 1'
#
loop_
_entity.id
_entity.type
_entity.pdbx_description
1 polymer ?
#
loop_
_entity_poly.entity_id
_entity_poly.type
_entity_poly.pdbx_seq_one_letter_code
_entity_poly.pdbx_strand_id
1 'polypeptide(L)'
;TPYALEGIAHALWPLVFVIAAAQLTRIAPGRDTTRAYLYDLQALWAAAIWPAFGFTALGLWLLYNPWWGVWPAHPLTTLGAVAALLSYLAAAALSYAAPDVPHVRGMKWMAPAATVACAAHIFVGATLVVRWLYYGGDMAGPQSSEIELWVYSAVWAIFAAIALGLGTLRNDPVLRWVGLAVFAATIVKVFFIDTAQLSGIIRAASFLGLGAIAAVATWMARRNRPPPSPGDLVTVTPSARRERRRVRRRKSQ
;
A
#
# COMPACT_ATOMS: atom_id res chain seq x y z
N THR A 1 -20.74 19.53 14.62
CA THR A 1 -22.01 19.13 13.98
C THR A 1 -22.06 17.62 13.92
N PRO A 2 -23.23 16.96 14.02
CA PRO A 2 -23.34 15.49 14.06
C PRO A 2 -22.87 14.80 12.77
N TYR A 3 -22.75 15.54 11.66
CA TYR A 3 -22.39 15.01 10.34
C TYR A 3 -20.89 15.06 10.01
N ALA A 4 -20.05 15.43 10.98
CA ALA A 4 -18.65 15.77 10.69
C ALA A 4 -17.79 14.58 10.21
N LEU A 5 -18.19 13.34 10.52
CA LEU A 5 -17.50 12.11 10.09
C LEU A 5 -18.35 11.26 9.13
N GLU A 6 -19.50 11.76 8.69
CA GLU A 6 -20.47 10.98 7.91
C GLU A 6 -19.85 10.47 6.60
N GLY A 7 -19.04 11.28 5.93
CA GLY A 7 -18.32 10.86 4.72
C GLY A 7 -17.40 9.65 4.93
N ILE A 8 -16.71 9.58 6.07
CA ILE A 8 -15.86 8.42 6.41
C ILE A 8 -16.72 7.17 6.62
N ALA A 9 -17.88 7.30 7.26
CA ALA A 9 -18.83 6.20 7.42
C ALA A 9 -19.39 5.74 6.05
N HIS A 10 -19.73 6.68 5.18
CA HIS A 10 -20.17 6.42 3.80
C HIS A 10 -19.14 5.62 3.01
N ALA A 11 -17.85 5.95 3.12
CA ALA A 11 -16.79 5.21 2.44
C ALA A 11 -16.62 3.76 2.95
N LEU A 12 -16.89 3.51 4.23
CA LEU A 12 -16.58 2.24 4.89
C LEU A 12 -17.70 1.21 4.85
N TRP A 13 -18.95 1.63 4.98
CA TRP A 13 -20.06 0.70 5.15
C TRP A 13 -20.19 -0.35 4.03
N PRO A 14 -19.89 -0.09 2.73
CA PRO A 14 -20.03 -1.11 1.70
C PRO A 14 -19.05 -2.26 1.91
N LEU A 15 -17.81 -1.95 2.28
CA LEU A 15 -16.78 -2.95 2.52
C LEU A 15 -17.08 -3.77 3.78
N VAL A 16 -17.52 -3.09 4.85
CA VAL A 16 -17.99 -3.76 6.08
C VAL A 16 -19.14 -4.72 5.75
N PHE A 17 -20.14 -4.25 5.01
CA PHE A 17 -21.33 -5.02 4.67
C PHE A 17 -20.99 -6.25 3.84
N VAL A 18 -20.20 -6.10 2.77
CA VAL A 18 -19.83 -7.22 1.89
C VAL A 18 -19.01 -8.27 2.64
N ILE A 19 -18.03 -7.87 3.45
CA ILE A 19 -17.22 -8.81 4.22
C ILE A 19 -18.07 -9.52 5.28
N ALA A 20 -18.88 -8.79 6.03
CA ALA A 20 -19.76 -9.39 7.05
C ALA A 20 -20.75 -10.38 6.43
N ALA A 21 -21.42 -10.00 5.32
CA ALA A 21 -22.35 -10.87 4.62
C ALA A 21 -21.67 -12.12 4.04
N ALA A 22 -20.45 -11.98 3.51
CA ALA A 22 -19.66 -13.11 3.04
C ALA A 22 -19.30 -14.10 4.16
N GLN A 23 -18.90 -13.61 5.34
CA GLN A 23 -18.57 -14.49 6.46
C GLN A 23 -19.82 -15.12 7.09
N LEU A 24 -20.94 -14.38 7.17
CA LEU A 24 -22.21 -14.94 7.67
C LEU A 24 -22.70 -16.09 6.79
N THR A 25 -22.66 -15.92 5.48
CA THR A 25 -23.04 -16.99 4.52
C THR A 25 -22.08 -18.16 4.50
N ARG A 26 -20.83 -17.98 4.93
CA ARG A 26 -19.85 -19.06 5.13
C ARG A 26 -20.17 -19.94 6.35
N ILE A 27 -20.71 -19.34 7.41
CA ILE A 27 -20.97 -20.01 8.70
C ILE A 27 -22.38 -20.63 8.76
N ALA A 28 -23.28 -20.26 7.85
CA ALA A 28 -24.67 -20.72 7.84
C ALA A 28 -24.79 -22.28 7.76
N PRO A 29 -25.58 -22.92 8.65
CA PRO A 29 -25.79 -24.37 8.62
C PRO A 29 -26.50 -24.81 7.34
N GLY A 30 -25.91 -25.75 6.59
CA GLY A 30 -26.46 -26.22 5.33
C GLY A 30 -27.48 -27.34 5.49
N ARG A 31 -28.75 -27.09 5.15
CA ARG A 31 -29.66 -28.13 4.65
C ARG A 31 -29.49 -28.22 3.13
N ASP A 32 -29.72 -29.39 2.53
CA ASP A 32 -29.38 -29.64 1.11
C ASP A 32 -29.97 -28.62 0.12
N THR A 33 -31.18 -28.12 0.38
CA THR A 33 -31.82 -27.07 -0.43
C THR A 33 -31.23 -25.68 -0.20
N THR A 34 -30.83 -25.35 1.03
CA THR A 34 -30.23 -24.05 1.40
C THR A 34 -28.83 -23.91 0.83
N ARG A 35 -28.15 -25.03 0.56
CA ARG A 35 -26.78 -25.06 0.08
C ARG A 35 -26.60 -24.36 -1.27
N ALA A 36 -27.51 -24.58 -2.22
CA ALA A 36 -27.45 -23.96 -3.55
C ALA A 36 -27.58 -22.43 -3.47
N TYR A 37 -28.54 -21.93 -2.70
CA TYR A 37 -28.72 -20.49 -2.48
C TYR A 37 -27.50 -19.84 -1.81
N LEU A 38 -26.89 -20.49 -0.83
CA LEU A 38 -25.69 -19.98 -0.16
C LEU A 38 -24.49 -19.87 -1.12
N TYR A 39 -24.35 -20.80 -2.07
CA TYR A 39 -23.31 -20.72 -3.10
C TYR A 39 -23.50 -19.52 -4.03
N ASP A 40 -24.73 -19.30 -4.53
CA ASP A 40 -25.04 -18.15 -5.39
C ASP A 40 -24.81 -16.83 -4.66
N LEU A 41 -25.19 -16.78 -3.39
CA LEU A 41 -25.01 -15.61 -2.54
C LEU A 41 -23.52 -15.33 -2.25
N GLN A 42 -22.72 -16.38 -1.99
CA GLN A 42 -21.26 -16.24 -1.88
C GLN A 42 -20.62 -15.76 -3.18
N ALA A 43 -21.09 -16.21 -4.33
CA ALA A 43 -20.62 -15.72 -5.63
C ALA A 43 -20.97 -14.23 -5.85
N LEU A 44 -22.13 -13.78 -5.38
CA LEU A 44 -22.52 -12.37 -5.39
C LEU A 44 -21.58 -11.53 -4.51
N TRP A 45 -21.30 -11.96 -3.29
CA TRP A 45 -20.37 -11.26 -2.38
C TRP A 45 -18.94 -11.23 -2.93
N ALA A 46 -18.50 -12.33 -3.54
CA ALA A 46 -17.20 -12.43 -4.20
C ALA A 46 -17.05 -11.45 -5.39
N ALA A 47 -18.15 -11.11 -6.06
CA ALA A 47 -18.16 -10.08 -7.10
C ALA A 47 -18.22 -8.67 -6.50
N ALA A 48 -19.03 -8.47 -5.46
CA ALA A 48 -19.25 -7.19 -4.80
C ALA A 48 -18.03 -6.68 -4.01
N ILE A 49 -17.08 -7.55 -3.63
CA ILE A 49 -15.90 -7.15 -2.88
C ILE A 49 -15.02 -6.14 -3.64
N TRP A 50 -14.87 -6.30 -4.95
CA TRP A 50 -14.04 -5.41 -5.78
C TRP A 50 -14.54 -3.96 -5.78
N PRO A 51 -15.82 -3.68 -6.12
CA PRO A 51 -16.33 -2.31 -6.06
C PRO A 51 -16.39 -1.78 -4.62
N ALA A 52 -16.73 -2.60 -3.62
CA ALA A 52 -16.74 -2.15 -2.22
C ALA A 52 -15.35 -1.73 -1.74
N PHE A 53 -14.34 -2.54 -2.05
CA PHE A 53 -12.94 -2.26 -1.78
C PHE A 53 -12.44 -0.98 -2.47
N GLY A 54 -12.73 -0.85 -3.77
CA GLY A 54 -12.37 0.34 -4.54
C GLY A 54 -13.07 1.59 -4.04
N PHE A 55 -14.34 1.48 -3.65
CA PHE A 55 -15.13 2.58 -3.11
C PHE A 55 -14.59 3.06 -1.75
N THR A 56 -14.18 2.16 -0.86
CA THR A 56 -13.53 2.54 0.40
C THR A 56 -12.23 3.30 0.17
N ALA A 57 -11.37 2.81 -0.74
CA ALA A 57 -10.14 3.51 -1.09
C ALA A 57 -10.42 4.90 -1.70
N LEU A 58 -11.33 4.98 -2.67
CA LEU A 58 -11.74 6.25 -3.29
C LEU A 58 -12.32 7.23 -2.26
N GLY A 59 -13.21 6.73 -1.40
CA GLY A 59 -13.89 7.50 -0.38
C GLY A 59 -12.92 8.08 0.65
N LEU A 60 -12.03 7.27 1.21
CA LEU A 60 -11.10 7.72 2.24
C LEU A 60 -9.92 8.52 1.67
N TRP A 61 -9.45 8.21 0.47
CA TRP A 61 -8.25 8.87 -0.07
C TRP A 61 -8.55 10.14 -0.83
N LEU A 62 -9.74 10.26 -1.45
CA LEU A 62 -10.03 11.37 -2.37
C LEU A 62 -11.33 12.11 -2.05
N LEU A 63 -12.41 11.42 -1.69
CA LEU A 63 -13.71 12.10 -1.51
C LEU A 63 -13.81 12.76 -0.14
N TYR A 64 -13.66 11.98 0.92
CA TYR A 64 -13.93 12.39 2.29
C TYR A 64 -12.66 12.58 3.13
N ASN A 65 -11.50 12.63 2.48
CA ASN A 65 -10.24 12.87 3.16
C ASN A 65 -10.28 14.21 3.92
N PRO A 66 -10.01 14.25 5.24
CA PRO A 66 -10.12 15.47 6.04
C PRO A 66 -9.25 16.65 5.61
N TRP A 67 -8.15 16.41 4.89
CA TRP A 67 -7.22 17.46 4.51
C TRP A 67 -7.39 17.93 3.06
N TRP A 68 -7.48 17.00 2.11
CA TRP A 68 -7.51 17.33 0.67
C TRP A 68 -8.73 16.76 -0.07
N GLY A 69 -9.73 16.25 0.67
CA GLY A 69 -10.91 15.64 0.08
C GLY A 69 -11.73 16.61 -0.77
N VAL A 70 -12.50 16.08 -1.72
CA VAL A 70 -13.51 16.87 -2.46
C VAL A 70 -14.64 17.34 -1.54
N TRP A 71 -15.02 16.48 -0.59
CA TRP A 71 -15.99 16.74 0.48
C TRP A 71 -15.38 16.33 1.83
N PRO A 72 -14.41 17.09 2.36
CA PRO A 72 -13.61 16.70 3.51
C PRO A 72 -14.47 16.35 4.73
N ALA A 73 -14.12 15.27 5.42
CA ALA A 73 -14.62 15.05 6.77
C ALA A 73 -13.94 16.01 7.76
N HIS A 74 -14.65 16.43 8.79
CA HIS A 74 -14.19 17.41 9.76
C HIS A 74 -14.08 16.78 11.16
N PRO A 75 -12.95 16.13 11.52
CA PRO A 75 -12.72 15.62 12.87
C PRO A 75 -12.44 16.77 13.86
N LEU A 76 -13.50 17.51 14.22
CA LEU A 76 -13.41 18.76 15.00
C LEU A 76 -12.93 18.56 16.45
N THR A 77 -13.07 17.35 16.99
CA THR A 77 -12.73 17.01 18.38
C THR A 77 -11.71 15.89 18.43
N THR A 78 -11.02 15.74 19.57
CA THR A 78 -10.09 14.62 19.80
C THR A 78 -10.78 13.28 19.61
N LEU A 79 -12.00 13.13 20.13
CA LEU A 79 -12.79 11.91 19.94
C LEU A 79 -13.11 11.68 18.46
N GLY A 80 -13.43 12.75 17.71
CA GLY A 80 -13.66 12.67 16.27
C GLY A 80 -12.41 12.27 15.48
N ALA A 81 -11.24 12.77 15.89
CA ALA A 81 -9.96 12.40 15.29
C ALA A 81 -9.58 10.94 15.59
N VAL A 82 -9.82 10.47 16.82
CA VAL A 82 -9.65 9.06 17.18
C VAL A 82 -10.61 8.18 16.38
N ALA A 83 -11.89 8.56 16.26
CA ALA A 83 -12.85 7.83 15.44
C ALA A 83 -12.43 7.77 13.97
N ALA A 84 -11.96 8.89 13.40
CA ALA A 84 -11.41 8.92 12.05
C ALA A 84 -10.20 7.97 11.91
N LEU A 85 -9.24 8.02 12.84
CA LEU A 85 -8.08 7.11 12.83
C LEU A 85 -8.52 5.64 12.89
N LEU A 86 -9.43 5.31 13.81
CA LEU A 86 -9.98 3.96 13.93
C LEU A 86 -10.70 3.52 12.64
N SER A 87 -11.36 4.43 11.94
CA SER A 87 -11.95 4.17 10.62
C SER A 87 -10.89 3.84 9.57
N TYR A 88 -9.75 4.55 9.52
CA TYR A 88 -8.65 4.20 8.61
C TYR A 88 -8.01 2.84 8.98
N LEU A 89 -7.86 2.54 10.28
CA LEU A 89 -7.35 1.24 10.73
C LEU A 89 -8.34 0.10 10.43
N ALA A 90 -9.64 0.34 10.59
CA ALA A 90 -10.69 -0.59 10.21
C ALA A 90 -10.68 -0.82 8.69
N ALA A 91 -10.54 0.25 7.89
CA ALA A 91 -10.38 0.14 6.44
C ALA A 91 -9.17 -0.75 6.08
N ALA A 92 -8.03 -0.53 6.75
CA ALA A 92 -6.83 -1.33 6.52
C ALA A 92 -7.04 -2.81 6.85
N ALA A 93 -7.65 -3.11 8.01
CA ALA A 93 -7.95 -4.47 8.44
C ALA A 93 -8.94 -5.17 7.49
N LEU A 94 -10.01 -4.48 7.10
CA LEU A 94 -11.02 -5.00 6.17
C LEU A 94 -10.44 -5.21 4.77
N SER A 95 -9.65 -4.27 4.26
CA SER A 95 -8.92 -4.41 3.01
C SER A 95 -7.98 -5.61 3.04
N TYR A 96 -7.28 -5.85 4.16
CA TYR A 96 -6.40 -7.00 4.32
C TYR A 96 -7.16 -8.34 4.39
N ALA A 97 -8.37 -8.34 4.96
CA ALA A 97 -9.25 -9.52 5.04
C ALA A 97 -10.07 -9.78 3.75
N ALA A 98 -10.10 -8.83 2.80
CA ALA A 98 -10.86 -8.97 1.56
C ALA A 98 -10.53 -10.23 0.73
N PRO A 99 -9.27 -10.71 0.63
CA PRO A 99 -8.93 -11.97 -0.03
C PRO A 99 -9.54 -13.22 0.64
N ASP A 100 -9.92 -13.15 1.93
CA ASP A 100 -10.51 -14.28 2.68
C ASP A 100 -12.01 -14.47 2.38
N VAL A 101 -12.61 -13.59 1.56
CA VAL A 101 -13.97 -13.76 1.07
C VAL A 101 -14.01 -15.02 0.19
N PRO A 102 -14.98 -15.95 0.39
CA PRO A 102 -15.10 -17.15 -0.43
C PRO A 102 -15.29 -16.81 -1.92
N HIS A 103 -14.72 -17.63 -2.81
CA HIS A 103 -14.95 -17.56 -4.26
C HIS A 103 -14.49 -16.25 -4.95
N VAL A 104 -13.66 -15.42 -4.31
CA VAL A 104 -13.15 -14.18 -4.90
C VAL A 104 -12.47 -14.45 -6.23
N ARG A 105 -12.97 -13.77 -7.26
CA ARG A 105 -12.41 -13.85 -8.61
C ARG A 105 -11.15 -13.00 -8.70
N GLY A 106 -10.15 -13.51 -9.41
CA GLY A 106 -8.92 -12.76 -9.68
C GLY A 106 -7.99 -12.64 -8.47
N MET A 107 -7.88 -13.68 -7.64
CA MET A 107 -7.03 -13.70 -6.42
C MET A 107 -5.60 -13.18 -6.65
N LYS A 108 -5.00 -13.49 -7.81
CA LYS A 108 -3.66 -12.99 -8.21
C LYS A 108 -3.53 -11.45 -8.23
N TRP A 109 -4.64 -10.75 -8.41
CA TRP A 109 -4.73 -9.29 -8.37
C TRP A 109 -5.30 -8.79 -7.05
N MET A 110 -6.27 -9.51 -6.46
CA MET A 110 -6.88 -9.13 -5.19
C MET A 110 -5.86 -9.11 -4.06
N ALA A 111 -5.06 -10.18 -3.89
CA ALA A 111 -4.08 -10.27 -2.81
C ALA A 111 -3.07 -9.10 -2.80
N PRO A 112 -2.37 -8.77 -3.91
CA PRO A 112 -1.47 -7.61 -3.92
C PRO A 112 -2.25 -6.29 -3.74
N ALA A 113 -3.43 -6.14 -4.35
CA ALA A 113 -4.23 -4.92 -4.17
C ALA A 113 -4.63 -4.72 -2.70
N ALA A 114 -5.05 -5.79 -2.01
CA ALA A 114 -5.38 -5.79 -0.58
C ALA A 114 -4.20 -5.36 0.29
N THR A 115 -3.00 -5.90 0.05
CA THR A 115 -1.78 -5.48 0.76
C THR A 115 -1.46 -4.00 0.52
N VAL A 116 -1.53 -3.54 -0.74
CA VAL A 116 -1.28 -2.13 -1.09
C VAL A 116 -2.31 -1.21 -0.43
N ALA A 117 -3.59 -1.53 -0.51
CA ALA A 117 -4.63 -0.71 0.10
C ALA A 117 -4.51 -0.70 1.62
N CYS A 118 -4.27 -1.85 2.27
CA CYS A 118 -4.03 -1.90 3.71
C CYS A 118 -2.90 -0.95 4.13
N ALA A 119 -1.75 -1.04 3.46
CA ALA A 119 -0.62 -0.16 3.72
C ALA A 119 -0.95 1.32 3.44
N ALA A 120 -1.65 1.62 2.34
CA ALA A 120 -2.05 2.97 1.98
C ALA A 120 -3.04 3.59 2.98
N HIS A 121 -4.02 2.84 3.49
CA HIS A 121 -4.93 3.34 4.54
C HIS A 121 -4.16 3.72 5.81
N ILE A 122 -3.21 2.88 6.24
CA ILE A 122 -2.36 3.18 7.41
C ILE A 122 -1.50 4.40 7.15
N PHE A 123 -0.89 4.50 5.96
CA PHE A 123 -0.03 5.61 5.58
C PHE A 123 -0.79 6.96 5.53
N VAL A 124 -1.96 6.97 4.89
CA VAL A 124 -2.83 8.16 4.85
C VAL A 124 -3.31 8.51 6.25
N GLY A 125 -3.74 7.54 7.05
CA GLY A 125 -4.14 7.74 8.44
C GLY A 125 -3.02 8.35 9.29
N ALA A 126 -1.79 7.82 9.20
CA ALA A 126 -0.63 8.36 9.90
C ALA A 126 -0.30 9.81 9.47
N THR A 127 -0.43 10.12 8.18
CA THR A 127 -0.26 11.47 7.65
C THR A 127 -1.33 12.42 8.22
N LEU A 128 -2.59 12.00 8.28
CA LEU A 128 -3.67 12.80 8.84
C LEU A 128 -3.55 12.99 10.36
N VAL A 129 -3.00 12.01 11.09
CA VAL A 129 -2.70 12.19 12.52
C VAL A 129 -1.70 13.31 12.72
N VAL A 130 -0.61 13.35 11.94
CA VAL A 130 0.34 14.48 11.99
C VAL A 130 -0.38 15.79 11.69
N ARG A 131 -1.18 15.85 10.62
CA ARG A 131 -1.94 17.07 10.28
C ARG A 131 -2.86 17.52 11.41
N TRP A 132 -3.58 16.59 12.02
CA TRP A 132 -4.49 16.89 13.14
C TRP A 132 -3.75 17.40 14.38
N LEU A 133 -2.56 16.87 14.69
CA LEU A 133 -1.80 17.29 15.86
C LEU A 133 -1.36 18.76 15.79
N TYR A 134 -1.18 19.31 14.58
CA TYR A 134 -0.78 20.71 14.38
C TYR A 134 -1.97 21.67 14.22
N TYR A 135 -3.04 21.26 13.53
CA TYR A 135 -4.16 22.16 13.18
C TYR A 135 -5.50 21.79 13.81
N GLY A 136 -5.56 20.68 14.54
CA GLY A 136 -6.78 20.15 15.15
C GLY A 136 -7.86 19.92 14.10
N GLY A 137 -9.07 20.38 14.41
CA GLY A 137 -10.25 20.22 13.57
C GLY A 137 -10.21 20.92 12.22
N ASP A 138 -9.33 21.91 12.04
CA ASP A 138 -9.21 22.70 10.81
C ASP A 138 -7.98 22.26 9.99
N MET A 139 -8.03 21.04 9.45
CA MET A 139 -6.94 20.51 8.64
C MET A 139 -6.73 21.23 7.30
N ALA A 140 -7.75 21.90 6.79
CA ALA A 140 -7.67 22.71 5.57
C ALA A 140 -7.04 24.09 5.80
N GLY A 141 -6.59 24.35 7.03
CA GLY A 141 -5.92 25.57 7.45
C GLY A 141 -4.58 25.84 6.74
N PRO A 142 -3.79 26.81 7.25
CA PRO A 142 -2.67 27.41 6.53
C PRO A 142 -1.55 26.42 6.17
N GLN A 143 -0.60 26.92 5.38
CA GLN A 143 0.57 26.16 4.94
C GLN A 143 1.30 25.50 6.11
N SER A 144 1.82 24.30 5.84
CA SER A 144 2.52 23.49 6.84
C SER A 144 3.74 24.22 7.40
N SER A 145 3.90 24.14 8.73
CA SER A 145 5.09 24.68 9.41
C SER A 145 6.35 23.85 9.11
N GLU A 146 7.54 24.44 9.26
CA GLU A 146 8.81 23.73 9.00
C GLU A 146 8.97 22.48 9.88
N ILE A 147 8.57 22.57 11.15
CA ILE A 147 8.63 21.43 12.08
C ILE A 147 7.67 20.32 11.65
N GLU A 148 6.45 20.68 11.23
CA GLU A 148 5.47 19.71 10.71
C GLU A 148 6.00 18.98 9.47
N LEU A 149 6.66 19.71 8.55
CA LEU A 149 7.28 19.12 7.36
C LEU A 149 8.34 18.07 7.72
N TRP A 150 9.16 18.32 8.74
CA TRP A 150 10.13 17.36 9.25
C TRP A 150 9.46 16.15 9.90
N VAL A 151 8.39 16.36 10.67
CA VAL A 151 7.62 15.27 11.28
C VAL A 151 7.00 14.36 10.22
N TYR A 152 6.46 14.91 9.12
CA TYR A 152 6.01 14.08 7.99
C TYR A 152 7.14 13.21 7.43
N SER A 153 8.33 13.79 7.23
CA SER A 153 9.49 13.04 6.71
C SER A 153 9.89 11.89 7.65
N ALA A 154 9.89 12.14 8.97
CA ALA A 154 10.17 11.12 9.97
C ALA A 154 9.10 10.00 9.99
N VAL A 155 7.82 10.36 10.00
CA VAL A 155 6.71 9.39 10.00
C VAL A 155 6.73 8.52 8.74
N TRP A 156 6.95 9.12 7.56
CA TRP A 156 7.02 8.38 6.30
C TRP A 156 8.24 7.44 6.25
N ALA A 157 9.39 7.88 6.76
CA ALA A 157 10.58 7.04 6.87
C ALA A 157 10.37 5.84 7.81
N ILE A 158 9.75 6.06 8.98
CA ILE A 158 9.41 4.99 9.94
C ILE A 158 8.44 4.01 9.30
N PHE A 159 7.39 4.51 8.63
CA PHE A 159 6.44 3.66 7.91
C PHE A 159 7.14 2.80 6.85
N ALA A 160 8.02 3.40 6.04
CA ALA A 160 8.78 2.69 5.03
C ALA A 160 9.68 1.59 5.62
N ALA A 161 10.37 1.88 6.73
CA ALA A 161 11.20 0.92 7.43
C ALA A 161 10.38 -0.25 7.99
N ILE A 162 9.23 0.03 8.60
CA ILE A 162 8.30 -1.00 9.11
C ILE A 162 7.77 -1.86 7.96
N ALA A 163 7.33 -1.25 6.85
CA ALA A 163 6.84 -1.98 5.69
C ALA A 163 7.93 -2.87 5.07
N LEU A 164 9.16 -2.37 4.88
CA LEU A 164 10.29 -3.16 4.41
C LEU A 164 10.65 -4.30 5.37
N GLY A 165 10.67 -4.02 6.68
CA GLY A 165 10.95 -5.02 7.71
C GLY A 165 9.91 -6.14 7.72
N LEU A 166 8.62 -5.78 7.79
CA LEU A 166 7.52 -6.74 7.75
C LEU A 166 7.47 -7.52 6.44
N GLY A 167 7.69 -6.86 5.29
CA GLY A 167 7.74 -7.52 3.99
C GLY A 167 8.91 -8.50 3.87
N THR A 168 10.04 -8.19 4.51
CA THR A 168 11.18 -9.10 4.60
C THR A 168 10.87 -10.30 5.48
N LEU A 169 10.35 -10.07 6.69
CA LEU A 169 9.99 -11.11 7.67
C LEU A 169 8.90 -12.07 7.17
N ARG A 170 7.87 -11.54 6.47
CA ARG A 170 6.75 -12.33 5.94
C ARG A 170 7.00 -12.91 4.55
N ASN A 171 8.18 -12.67 3.99
CA ASN A 171 8.51 -12.96 2.60
C ASN A 171 7.51 -12.39 1.55
N ASP A 172 6.91 -11.23 1.84
CA ASP A 172 5.92 -10.57 0.98
C ASP A 172 6.62 -9.54 0.06
N PRO A 173 6.72 -9.81 -1.26
CA PRO A 173 7.37 -8.89 -2.19
C PRO A 173 6.59 -7.59 -2.36
N VAL A 174 5.26 -7.61 -2.26
CA VAL A 174 4.40 -6.42 -2.45
C VAL A 174 4.67 -5.42 -1.34
N LEU A 175 4.70 -5.89 -0.09
CA LEU A 175 4.95 -5.03 1.06
C LEU A 175 6.37 -4.41 1.04
N ARG A 176 7.37 -5.14 0.52
CA ARG A 176 8.71 -4.60 0.28
C ARG A 176 8.69 -3.49 -0.78
N TRP A 177 7.97 -3.69 -1.89
CA TRP A 177 7.82 -2.66 -2.91
C TRP A 177 7.11 -1.42 -2.38
N VAL A 178 6.07 -1.58 -1.55
CA VAL A 178 5.41 -0.47 -0.87
C VAL A 178 6.40 0.30 0.01
N GLY A 179 7.14 -0.41 0.87
CA GLY A 179 8.12 0.23 1.74
C GLY A 179 9.23 0.94 0.95
N LEU A 180 9.73 0.33 -0.12
CA LEU A 180 10.73 0.95 -1.01
C LEU A 180 10.17 2.20 -1.72
N ALA A 181 8.92 2.15 -2.19
CA ALA A 181 8.27 3.27 -2.84
C ALA A 181 8.09 4.45 -1.88
N VAL A 182 7.62 4.19 -0.64
CA VAL A 182 7.48 5.25 0.37
C VAL A 182 8.84 5.79 0.80
N PHE A 183 9.86 4.94 0.93
CA PHE A 183 11.22 5.39 1.23
C PHE A 183 11.76 6.31 0.13
N ALA A 184 11.63 5.93 -1.14
CA ALA A 184 12.02 6.75 -2.27
C ALA A 184 11.25 8.08 -2.30
N ALA A 185 9.93 8.05 -2.08
CA ALA A 185 9.10 9.24 -1.99
C ALA A 185 9.56 10.17 -0.85
N THR A 186 9.95 9.60 0.30
CA THR A 186 10.47 10.36 1.44
C THR A 186 11.80 11.04 1.09
N ILE A 187 12.72 10.34 0.42
CA ILE A 187 13.98 10.93 -0.05
C ILE A 187 13.70 12.10 -1.00
N VAL A 188 12.83 11.88 -2.00
CA VAL A 188 12.44 12.91 -2.96
C VAL A 188 11.83 14.11 -2.22
N LYS A 189 10.91 13.88 -1.29
CA LYS A 189 10.27 14.93 -0.49
C LYS A 189 11.31 15.74 0.30
N VAL A 190 12.16 15.08 1.09
CA VAL A 190 13.19 15.75 1.89
C VAL A 190 14.11 16.58 0.99
N PHE A 191 14.46 16.04 -0.16
CA PHE A 191 15.30 16.74 -1.10
C PHE A 191 14.62 17.98 -1.71
N PHE A 192 13.41 17.86 -2.24
CA PHE A 192 12.78 18.96 -2.97
C PHE A 192 12.11 20.00 -2.06
N ILE A 193 11.59 19.58 -0.91
CA ILE A 193 10.85 20.43 0.02
C ILE A 193 11.77 20.89 1.15
N ASP A 194 12.42 19.96 1.86
CA ASP A 194 13.17 20.30 3.07
C ASP A 194 14.52 20.98 2.74
N THR A 195 15.11 20.71 1.56
CA THR A 195 16.30 21.45 1.07
C THR A 195 15.98 22.62 0.14
N ALA A 196 14.71 22.97 -0.07
CA ALA A 196 14.32 24.07 -0.95
C ALA A 196 14.92 25.44 -0.52
N GLN A 197 15.17 25.60 0.78
CA GLN A 197 15.81 26.80 1.32
C GLN A 197 17.34 26.79 1.22
N LEU A 198 17.97 25.65 0.90
CA LEU A 198 19.41 25.59 0.60
C LEU A 198 19.65 25.99 -0.86
N SER A 199 20.75 26.73 -1.11
CA SER A 199 21.11 27.17 -2.46
C SER A 199 21.17 25.98 -3.43
N GLY A 200 20.74 26.20 -4.69
CA GLY A 200 20.60 25.12 -5.69
C GLY A 200 21.86 24.29 -5.95
N ILE A 201 23.03 24.81 -5.60
CA ILE A 201 24.33 24.13 -5.67
C ILE A 201 24.46 23.02 -4.62
N ILE A 202 24.08 23.27 -3.37
CA ILE A 202 24.13 22.26 -2.29
C ILE A 202 23.13 21.13 -2.58
N ARG A 203 22.00 21.49 -3.18
CA ARG A 203 20.99 20.56 -3.66
C ARG A 203 21.58 19.62 -4.73
N ALA A 204 22.17 20.16 -5.80
CA ALA A 204 22.83 19.35 -6.84
C ALA A 204 23.97 18.46 -6.29
N ALA A 205 24.78 18.98 -5.37
CA ALA A 205 25.85 18.23 -4.72
C ALA A 205 25.31 17.06 -3.86
N SER A 206 24.18 17.24 -3.17
CA SER A 206 23.54 16.21 -2.36
C SER A 206 22.99 15.06 -3.21
N PHE A 207 22.46 15.34 -4.41
CA PHE A 207 22.05 14.30 -5.36
C PHE A 207 23.24 13.49 -5.89
N LEU A 208 24.34 14.16 -6.21
CA LEU A 208 25.56 13.49 -6.63
C LEU A 208 26.12 12.61 -5.50
N GLY A 209 26.10 13.11 -4.26
CA GLY A 209 26.51 12.35 -3.07
C GLY A 209 25.64 11.12 -2.82
N LEU A 210 24.32 11.26 -2.85
CA LEU A 210 23.39 10.15 -2.64
C LEU A 210 23.51 9.10 -3.77
N GLY A 211 23.61 9.57 -5.02
CA GLY A 211 23.83 8.70 -6.18
C GLY A 211 25.14 7.92 -6.09
N ALA A 212 26.21 8.58 -5.65
CA ALA A 212 27.49 7.92 -5.41
C ALA A 212 27.41 6.85 -4.31
N ILE A 213 26.74 7.15 -3.19
CA ILE A 213 26.55 6.19 -2.10
C ILE A 213 25.74 4.97 -2.56
N ALA A 214 24.64 5.19 -3.30
CA ALA A 214 23.84 4.11 -3.85
C ALA A 214 24.63 3.26 -4.87
N ALA A 215 25.44 3.90 -5.71
CA ALA A 215 26.32 3.21 -6.66
C ALA A 215 27.36 2.35 -5.94
N VAL A 216 27.99 2.87 -4.88
CA VAL A 216 28.95 2.14 -4.04
C VAL A 216 28.28 0.96 -3.34
N ALA A 217 27.13 1.18 -2.71
CA ALA A 217 26.37 0.12 -2.05
C ALA A 217 25.98 -1.00 -3.03
N THR A 218 25.53 -0.62 -4.23
CA THR A 218 25.18 -1.58 -5.30
C THR A 218 26.42 -2.32 -5.81
N TRP A 219 27.53 -1.63 -6.00
CA TRP A 219 28.80 -2.23 -6.40
C TRP A 219 29.31 -3.22 -5.35
N MET A 220 29.25 -2.86 -4.07
CA MET A 220 29.68 -3.71 -2.96
C MET A 220 28.75 -4.94 -2.80
N ALA A 221 27.44 -4.74 -2.92
CA ALA A 221 26.46 -5.82 -2.93
C ALA A 221 26.63 -6.77 -4.14
N ARG A 222 27.10 -6.27 -5.29
CA ARG A 222 27.45 -7.10 -6.45
C ARG A 222 28.78 -7.84 -6.26
N ARG A 223 29.79 -7.16 -5.68
CA ARG A 223 31.11 -7.74 -5.40
C ARG A 223 31.03 -8.91 -4.43
N ASN A 224 30.11 -8.85 -3.47
CA ASN A 224 29.95 -9.88 -2.44
C ASN A 224 29.00 -11.02 -2.86
N ARG A 225 28.57 -11.08 -4.12
CA ARG A 225 27.76 -12.21 -4.60
C ARG A 225 28.68 -13.43 -4.77
N PRO A 226 28.40 -14.56 -4.10
CA PRO A 226 29.13 -15.79 -4.35
C PRO A 226 28.98 -16.18 -5.83
N PRO A 227 30.02 -16.77 -6.45
CA PRO A 227 29.91 -17.29 -7.81
C PRO A 227 28.76 -18.30 -7.89
N PRO A 228 28.04 -18.36 -9.02
CA PRO A 228 26.94 -19.31 -9.20
C PRO A 228 27.44 -20.73 -8.94
N SER A 229 26.66 -21.51 -8.18
CA SER A 229 26.98 -22.90 -7.89
C SER A 229 26.88 -23.73 -9.18
N PRO A 230 27.67 -24.80 -9.36
CA PRO A 230 27.57 -25.66 -10.56
C PRO A 230 26.14 -26.15 -10.86
N GLY A 231 25.27 -26.24 -9.86
CA GLY A 231 23.85 -26.58 -10.02
C GLY A 231 23.00 -25.47 -10.68
N ASP A 232 23.40 -24.21 -10.57
CA ASP A 232 22.71 -23.07 -11.19
C ASP A 232 22.95 -23.00 -12.71
N LEU A 233 24.04 -23.60 -13.19
CA LEU A 233 24.37 -23.67 -14.63
C LEU A 233 23.58 -24.76 -15.37
N VAL A 234 23.03 -25.74 -14.65
CA VAL A 234 22.21 -26.82 -15.21
C VAL A 234 20.78 -26.35 -15.50
N THR A 235 20.31 -25.32 -14.80
CA THR A 235 18.95 -24.75 -14.94
C THR A 235 18.87 -23.58 -15.92
N VAL A 236 19.98 -23.21 -16.57
CA VAL A 236 19.99 -22.17 -17.61
C VAL A 236 19.29 -22.71 -18.85
N THR A 237 18.00 -22.40 -18.97
CA THR A 237 17.25 -22.56 -20.22
C THR A 237 17.96 -21.75 -21.31
N PRO A 238 18.41 -22.36 -22.44
CA PRO A 238 19.22 -21.65 -23.43
C PRO A 238 18.47 -20.44 -23.98
N SER A 239 18.87 -19.24 -23.56
CA SER A 239 18.15 -17.99 -23.85
C SER A 239 18.48 -17.40 -25.24
N ALA A 240 18.89 -18.24 -26.20
CA ALA A 240 19.17 -17.78 -27.55
C ALA A 240 18.77 -18.79 -28.63
N ARG A 241 17.82 -18.36 -29.48
CA ARG A 241 17.48 -18.95 -30.79
C ARG A 241 18.71 -19.19 -31.69
N ARG A 242 19.83 -18.51 -31.41
CA ARG A 242 21.11 -18.62 -32.13
C ARG A 242 21.86 -19.92 -31.88
N GLU A 243 21.71 -20.54 -30.71
CA GLU A 243 22.50 -21.72 -30.32
C GLU A 243 21.94 -23.03 -30.90
N ARG A 244 20.60 -23.13 -31.02
CA ARG A 244 19.93 -24.23 -31.73
C ARG A 244 20.41 -24.38 -33.19
N ARG A 245 20.85 -23.29 -33.83
CA ARG A 245 21.34 -23.32 -35.22
C ARG A 245 22.74 -23.93 -35.34
N ARG A 246 23.62 -23.78 -34.35
CA ARG A 246 24.96 -24.41 -34.35
C ARG A 246 24.87 -25.91 -34.09
N VAL A 247 24.01 -26.35 -33.16
CA VAL A 247 23.83 -27.79 -32.88
C VAL A 247 23.24 -28.51 -34.09
N ARG A 248 22.29 -27.89 -34.81
CA ARG A 248 21.70 -28.50 -36.02
C ARG A 248 22.70 -28.64 -37.17
N ARG A 249 23.67 -27.72 -37.30
CA ARG A 249 24.73 -27.80 -38.34
C ARG A 249 25.81 -28.85 -38.05
N ARG A 250 26.00 -29.22 -36.78
CA ARG A 250 27.00 -30.23 -36.38
C ARG A 250 26.49 -31.67 -36.49
N LYS A 251 25.17 -31.87 -36.57
CA LYS A 251 24.55 -33.19 -36.78
C LYS A 251 24.33 -33.55 -38.25
N SER A 252 24.76 -32.70 -39.19
CA SER A 252 24.60 -32.90 -40.63
C SER A 252 25.94 -33.06 -41.37
N GLN A 253 26.99 -33.43 -40.63
CA GLN A 253 28.25 -33.97 -41.14
C GLN A 253 28.45 -35.32 -40.50
#